data_AF-A0A1S1CR29-F1
#
_entry.id   AF-A0A1S1CR29-F1
#
_cell.length_a   1.000
_cell.length_b   1.000
_cell.length_c   1.000
_cell.angle_alpha   90.00
_cell.angle_beta   90.00
_cell.angle_gamma   90.00
#
_symmetry.space_group_name_H-M   'P 1'
#
loop_
_entity.id
_entity.type
_entity.pdbx_description
1 polymer ?
#
loop_
_entity_poly.entity_id
_entity_poly.type
_entity_poly.pdbx_seq_one_letter_code
_entity_poly.pdbx_strand_id
1 'polypeptide(L)'
;MQVSLSSNFSRFSPNDSSGSSDAPAQQAEAPEALNPEEVAPEAERSPSAEAGSTDDALIEEAIALYTPVPPQASADSAAMRRNLSRMLAWAKGLEQSGGRDLASVRILGTGMRSVVVRVNFEAADPAEAAEALPSSLILKRYRRKDSTQNAGGFGYLRERYGLPALNEQVPGLFPRFYGADAELRVIALEDVSAGTAEGEQYSVAHALTEGTKEQALNALDYYVGAYRSLARAGIMGEAVESYRANLARADRKAQFPGAIASPALAERGLKRIYGVDEQEHLEDREGFELPEDLESRSTLPPAVEELSFRFRRVVQPFFTKRPPVPEQFKLNRGRVYMLSSGDFSPQNVLIGPAEEAPVRIVDAEGTCLHHRGFPFVEAMLGFPSSPEYPRYRVDRQRALPALYSALFDDAPLEAHLAEDLAVCTAVTVCVLVELYSASPRAALLPMIRREGAQLMRLLLQISGSQDATLAECAERLDSPE
;
A
#
# COMPACT_ATOMS: atom_id res chain seq x y z
N MET A 1 26.93 -6.23 47.67
CA MET A 1 27.79 -5.09 47.29
C MET A 1 26.91 -4.02 46.68
N GLN A 2 26.65 -2.96 47.45
CA GLN A 2 26.01 -1.72 47.02
C GLN A 2 27.08 -0.81 46.41
N VAL A 3 26.76 -0.14 45.29
CA VAL A 3 27.37 1.14 44.93
C VAL A 3 26.27 2.03 44.36
N SER A 4 26.05 3.17 45.02
CA SER A 4 25.27 4.31 44.55
C SER A 4 26.17 5.24 43.73
N LEU A 5 25.58 6.03 42.81
CA LEU A 5 25.57 7.51 42.85
C LEU A 5 25.11 8.14 41.50
N SER A 6 23.92 8.72 41.53
CA SER A 6 23.51 10.10 41.15
C SER A 6 24.05 10.87 39.93
N SER A 7 23.13 11.72 39.41
CA SER A 7 23.27 13.02 38.71
C SER A 7 22.86 12.96 37.22
N ASN A 8 22.14 13.88 36.58
CA ASN A 8 21.52 15.18 36.89
C ASN A 8 20.46 15.42 35.79
N PHE A 9 19.23 15.83 36.13
CA PHE A 9 18.37 16.51 35.15
C PHE A 9 17.71 17.73 35.80
N SER A 10 18.09 18.89 35.27
CA SER A 10 17.68 20.21 35.72
C SER A 10 16.21 20.47 35.40
N ARG A 11 15.51 20.98 36.41
CA ARG A 11 14.19 21.59 36.32
C ARG A 11 14.28 22.93 35.58
N PHE A 12 13.38 23.16 34.63
CA PHE A 12 12.91 24.50 34.30
C PHE A 12 11.40 24.54 34.46
N SER A 13 10.95 25.40 35.38
CA SER A 13 9.56 25.75 35.62
C SER A 13 9.07 26.82 34.62
N PRO A 14 7.75 26.92 34.42
CA PRO A 14 7.12 27.84 33.48
C PRO A 14 6.87 29.22 34.12
N ASN A 15 6.84 30.28 33.32
CA ASN A 15 6.06 31.48 33.62
C ASN A 15 5.77 32.29 32.35
N ASP A 16 4.48 32.44 32.10
CA ASP A 16 3.74 33.67 31.78
C ASP A 16 4.35 34.71 30.85
N SER A 17 3.64 34.96 29.74
CA SER A 17 3.27 36.32 29.37
C SER A 17 2.05 36.32 28.44
N SER A 18 0.94 36.81 28.98
CA SER A 18 -0.26 37.29 28.31
C SER A 18 0.05 38.39 27.29
N GLY A 19 -0.63 38.35 26.13
CA GLY A 19 -0.60 39.43 25.15
C GLY A 19 -1.73 39.27 24.14
N SER A 20 -2.90 39.81 24.50
CA SER A 20 -4.05 40.02 23.62
C SER A 20 -3.76 41.19 22.67
N SER A 21 -4.06 41.04 21.39
CA SER A 21 -4.43 42.15 20.51
C SER A 21 -5.23 41.65 19.31
N ASP A 22 -6.53 41.95 19.32
CA ASP A 22 -7.41 41.97 18.17
C ASP A 22 -7.04 43.11 17.22
N ALA A 23 -6.89 42.84 15.92
CA ALA A 23 -7.25 43.74 14.82
C ALA A 23 -7.21 43.01 13.45
N PRO A 24 -8.08 43.37 12.50
CA PRO A 24 -8.48 42.51 11.38
C PRO A 24 -7.61 42.67 10.12
N ALA A 25 -7.50 41.58 9.35
CA ALA A 25 -6.81 41.53 8.07
C ALA A 25 -7.54 42.36 7.00
N GLN A 26 -6.83 43.37 6.48
CA GLN A 26 -7.24 44.10 5.28
C GLN A 26 -7.03 43.25 4.03
N GLN A 27 -8.07 43.20 3.19
CA GLN A 27 -8.05 42.65 1.84
C GLN A 27 -7.09 43.46 0.97
N ALA A 28 -6.20 42.78 0.26
CA ALA A 28 -5.41 43.36 -0.82
C ALA A 28 -5.82 42.69 -2.14
N GLU A 29 -6.22 43.53 -3.08
CA GLU A 29 -6.76 43.23 -4.40
C GLU A 29 -5.78 42.48 -5.31
N ALA A 30 -6.35 41.65 -6.20
CA ALA A 30 -5.64 40.96 -7.27
C ALA A 30 -5.35 41.91 -8.44
N PRO A 31 -4.17 41.82 -9.10
CA PRO A 31 -3.97 42.47 -10.39
C PRO A 31 -4.30 41.56 -11.58
N GLU A 32 -4.96 42.19 -12.54
CA GLU A 32 -5.45 41.71 -13.82
C GLU A 32 -4.40 41.09 -14.76
N ALA A 33 -4.91 40.21 -15.62
CA ALA A 33 -4.21 39.56 -16.71
C ALA A 33 -3.93 40.53 -17.87
N LEU A 34 -2.71 40.50 -18.41
CA LEU A 34 -2.36 41.06 -19.72
C LEU A 34 -1.38 40.12 -20.44
N ASN A 35 -1.86 39.55 -21.55
CA ASN A 35 -1.09 39.13 -22.72
C ASN A 35 -1.77 39.85 -23.90
N PRO A 36 -1.03 40.41 -24.89
CA PRO A 36 -0.50 39.54 -25.94
C PRO A 36 0.82 40.00 -26.62
N GLU A 37 1.44 39.02 -27.28
CA GLU A 37 2.25 39.09 -28.52
C GLU A 37 3.23 40.26 -28.73
N GLU A 38 4.53 39.96 -28.71
CA GLU A 38 5.51 40.68 -29.52
C GLU A 38 6.54 39.72 -30.13
N VAL A 39 6.77 39.90 -31.43
CA VAL A 39 7.60 39.12 -32.34
C VAL A 39 9.05 39.58 -32.26
N ALA A 40 10.02 38.65 -32.26
CA ALA A 40 11.45 38.92 -32.47
C ALA A 40 12.14 37.69 -33.12
N PRO A 41 13.27 37.85 -33.84
CA PRO A 41 13.43 37.34 -35.20
C PRO A 41 14.23 36.03 -35.35
N GLU A 42 14.15 35.46 -36.56
CA GLU A 42 14.96 34.35 -37.04
C GLU A 42 16.47 34.57 -36.86
N ALA A 43 17.14 33.57 -36.28
CA ALA A 43 18.59 33.41 -36.34
C ALA A 43 18.92 31.96 -36.73
N GLU A 44 19.34 31.83 -37.99
CA GLU A 44 20.31 30.89 -38.56
C GLU A 44 20.42 29.46 -37.97
N ARG A 45 19.94 28.50 -38.76
CA ARG A 45 20.42 27.12 -38.74
C ARG A 45 21.92 27.07 -39.05
N SER A 46 22.68 26.44 -38.16
CA SER A 46 23.87 25.66 -38.53
C SER A 46 23.75 24.26 -37.94
N PRO A 47 24.05 23.19 -38.71
CA PRO A 47 23.82 21.82 -38.31
C PRO A 47 25.06 21.29 -37.57
N SER A 48 24.89 20.92 -36.32
CA SER A 48 25.71 19.87 -35.72
C SER A 48 24.75 18.77 -35.30
N ALA A 49 24.85 17.64 -36.00
CA ALA A 49 24.21 16.41 -35.56
C ALA A 49 24.86 16.04 -34.23
N GLU A 50 24.17 16.34 -33.13
CA GLU A 50 24.48 15.75 -31.83
C GLU A 50 24.35 14.23 -32.01
N ALA A 51 25.48 13.53 -32.00
CA ALA A 51 25.49 12.12 -31.67
C ALA A 51 24.81 12.03 -30.30
N GLY A 52 23.64 11.38 -30.24
CA GLY A 52 22.88 11.22 -29.00
C GLY A 52 23.79 10.71 -27.90
N SER A 53 23.60 11.22 -26.68
CA SER A 53 24.38 10.77 -25.53
C SER A 53 24.29 9.25 -25.38
N THR A 54 25.29 8.60 -24.77
CA THR A 54 25.25 7.16 -24.49
C THR A 54 23.96 6.75 -23.77
N ASP A 55 23.44 7.63 -22.90
CA ASP A 55 22.15 7.48 -22.23
C ASP A 55 20.96 7.47 -23.20
N ASP A 56 20.97 8.29 -24.26
CA ASP A 56 19.90 8.32 -25.26
C ASP A 56 19.83 7.00 -26.03
N ALA A 57 20.99 6.42 -26.38
CA ALA A 57 21.05 5.11 -27.03
C ALA A 57 20.46 4.01 -26.13
N LEU A 58 20.81 4.00 -24.84
CA LEU A 58 20.26 3.07 -23.84
C LEU A 58 18.75 3.23 -23.67
N ILE A 59 18.24 4.47 -23.72
CA ILE A 59 16.80 4.75 -23.65
C ILE A 59 16.08 4.19 -24.88
N GLU A 60 16.59 4.43 -26.09
CA GLU A 60 15.97 3.89 -27.31
C GLU A 60 15.98 2.37 -27.32
N GLU A 61 17.07 1.74 -26.87
CA GLU A 61 17.16 0.29 -26.73
C GLU A 61 16.11 -0.24 -25.73
N ALA A 62 16.00 0.39 -24.55
CA ALA A 62 15.03 0.00 -23.53
C ALA A 62 13.57 0.13 -24.02
N ILE A 63 13.27 1.16 -24.81
CA ILE A 63 11.96 1.36 -25.45
C ILE A 63 11.71 0.28 -26.51
N ALA A 64 12.69 0.00 -27.36
CA ALA A 64 12.56 -0.99 -28.43
C ALA A 64 12.34 -2.41 -27.89
N LEU A 65 12.96 -2.76 -26.76
CA LEU A 65 12.79 -4.06 -26.11
C LEU A 65 11.49 -4.19 -25.31
N TYR A 66 10.82 -3.07 -24.99
CA TYR A 66 9.63 -3.09 -24.15
C TYR A 66 8.36 -3.34 -24.94
N THR A 67 7.71 -4.47 -24.67
CA THR A 67 6.37 -4.78 -25.21
C THR A 67 5.31 -4.51 -24.13
N PRO A 68 4.48 -3.45 -24.25
CA PRO A 68 3.46 -3.15 -23.27
C PRO A 68 2.36 -4.23 -23.26
N VAL A 69 1.93 -4.64 -22.06
CA VAL A 69 0.78 -5.54 -21.89
C VAL A 69 -0.44 -4.70 -21.48
N PRO A 70 -1.58 -4.74 -22.19
CA PRO A 70 -2.76 -3.97 -21.81
C PRO A 70 -3.14 -4.17 -20.33
N PRO A 71 -3.45 -3.09 -19.57
CA PRO A 71 -3.72 -1.71 -20.00
C PRO A 71 -2.49 -0.78 -19.98
N GLN A 72 -1.27 -1.30 -20.00
CA GLN A 72 -0.05 -0.49 -19.93
C GLN A 72 0.12 0.39 -21.17
N ALA A 73 0.57 1.63 -20.96
CA ALA A 73 0.76 2.60 -22.03
C ALA A 73 2.07 2.34 -22.79
N SER A 74 2.11 2.74 -24.06
CA SER A 74 3.35 2.74 -24.84
C SER A 74 4.47 3.54 -24.15
N ALA A 75 5.71 3.08 -24.30
CA ALA A 75 6.91 3.72 -23.78
C ALA A 75 7.55 4.71 -24.77
N ASP A 76 7.02 4.85 -25.98
CA ASP A 76 7.63 5.59 -27.09
C ASP A 76 7.29 7.09 -27.15
N SER A 77 6.75 7.68 -26.08
CA SER A 77 6.45 9.12 -26.08
C SER A 77 7.68 9.99 -25.81
N ALA A 78 7.71 11.21 -26.36
CA ALA A 78 8.76 12.18 -26.06
C ALA A 78 8.83 12.54 -24.56
N ALA A 79 7.69 12.53 -23.87
CA ALA A 79 7.65 12.74 -22.42
C ALA A 79 8.30 11.57 -21.65
N MET A 80 8.12 10.33 -22.11
CA MET A 80 8.78 9.16 -21.52
C MET A 80 10.30 9.28 -21.63
N ARG A 81 10.84 9.56 -22.83
CA ARG A 81 12.28 9.75 -23.05
C ARG A 81 12.90 10.79 -22.13
N ARG A 82 12.27 11.98 -22.04
CA ARG A 82 12.71 13.03 -21.12
C ARG A 82 12.69 12.59 -19.65
N ASN A 83 11.68 11.83 -19.24
CA ASN A 83 11.61 11.33 -17.87
C ASN A 83 12.68 10.26 -17.59
N LEU A 84 12.90 9.35 -18.54
CA LEU A 84 13.95 8.33 -18.44
C LEU A 84 15.32 8.99 -18.33
N SER A 85 15.66 9.89 -19.25
CA SER A 85 16.92 10.64 -19.21
C SER A 85 17.17 11.30 -17.84
N ARG A 86 16.17 12.00 -17.28
CA ARG A 86 16.27 12.60 -15.94
C ARG A 86 16.43 11.55 -14.82
N MET A 87 15.75 10.41 -14.91
CA MET A 87 15.89 9.31 -13.95
C MET A 87 17.28 8.67 -14.00
N LEU A 88 17.82 8.44 -15.20
CA LEU A 88 19.15 7.86 -15.41
C LEU A 88 20.25 8.79 -14.90
N ALA A 89 20.16 10.08 -15.21
CA ALA A 89 21.07 11.09 -14.69
C ALA A 89 21.05 11.15 -13.16
N TRP A 90 19.87 11.09 -12.55
CA TRP A 90 19.73 11.04 -11.10
C TRP A 90 20.31 9.75 -10.50
N ALA A 91 20.05 8.59 -11.11
CA ALA A 91 20.54 7.30 -10.63
C ALA A 91 22.08 7.21 -10.61
N LYS A 92 22.76 7.82 -11.58
CA LYS A 92 24.23 7.92 -11.60
C LYS A 92 24.80 8.74 -10.43
N GLY A 93 24.01 9.66 -9.88
CA GLY A 93 24.40 10.46 -8.71
C GLY A 93 24.15 9.80 -7.35
N LEU A 94 23.55 8.60 -7.31
CA LEU A 94 23.33 7.86 -6.06
C LEU A 94 24.63 7.24 -5.56
N GLU A 95 24.80 7.13 -4.24
CA GLU A 95 25.95 6.46 -3.63
C GLU A 95 26.13 5.01 -4.14
N GLN A 96 25.01 4.33 -4.42
CA GLN A 96 24.99 2.95 -4.92
C GLN A 96 25.55 2.81 -6.34
N SER A 97 25.61 3.90 -7.12
CA SER A 97 26.29 3.87 -8.41
C SER A 97 27.80 3.73 -8.22
N GLY A 98 28.36 4.20 -7.10
CA GLY A 98 29.81 4.31 -6.92
C GLY A 98 30.49 5.16 -8.00
N GLY A 99 29.77 6.06 -8.66
CA GLY A 99 30.27 6.82 -9.81
C GLY A 99 30.36 6.05 -11.13
N ARG A 100 29.87 4.80 -11.18
CA ARG A 100 29.87 3.96 -12.40
C ARG A 100 28.83 4.45 -13.40
N ASP A 101 29.14 4.31 -14.69
CA ASP A 101 28.18 4.56 -15.75
C ASP A 101 27.20 3.38 -15.90
N LEU A 102 26.16 3.59 -16.71
CA LEU A 102 25.12 2.61 -16.97
C LEU A 102 25.54 1.63 -18.06
N ALA A 103 25.46 0.34 -17.76
CA ALA A 103 25.70 -0.72 -18.73
C ALA A 103 24.45 -1.06 -19.55
N SER A 104 23.26 -1.03 -18.93
CA SER A 104 21.99 -1.25 -19.63
C SER A 104 20.79 -0.74 -18.85
N VAL A 105 19.70 -0.49 -19.57
CA VAL A 105 18.41 -0.04 -19.02
C VAL A 105 17.31 -0.95 -19.53
N ARG A 106 16.38 -1.36 -18.66
CA ARG A 106 15.22 -2.16 -19.04
C ARG A 106 13.95 -1.61 -18.40
N ILE A 107 12.95 -1.31 -19.22
CA ILE A 107 11.62 -0.97 -18.72
C ILE A 107 10.93 -2.27 -18.28
N LEU A 108 10.54 -2.35 -17.01
CA LEU A 108 9.85 -3.51 -16.44
C LEU A 108 8.33 -3.34 -16.48
N GLY A 109 7.84 -2.10 -16.47
CA GLY A 109 6.41 -1.84 -16.58
C GLY A 109 6.07 -0.36 -16.70
N THR A 110 5.01 -0.07 -17.45
CA THR A 110 4.46 1.28 -17.67
C THR A 110 3.04 1.38 -17.14
N GLY A 111 2.82 0.89 -15.92
CA GLY A 111 1.52 0.89 -15.24
C GLY A 111 0.84 2.26 -15.18
N MET A 112 -0.45 2.25 -14.83
CA MET A 112 -1.28 3.45 -14.78
C MET A 112 -0.79 4.51 -13.77
N ARG A 113 -0.15 4.07 -12.68
CA ARG A 113 0.33 4.95 -11.59
C ARG A 113 1.83 5.22 -11.67
N SER A 114 2.60 4.21 -12.02
CA SER A 114 4.06 4.23 -11.98
C SER A 114 4.69 3.62 -13.23
N VAL A 115 5.92 4.04 -13.49
CA VAL A 115 6.84 3.44 -14.46
C VAL A 115 7.96 2.80 -13.66
N VAL A 116 8.27 1.53 -13.93
CA VAL A 116 9.32 0.77 -13.25
C VAL A 116 10.41 0.42 -14.26
N VAL A 117 11.65 0.72 -13.90
CA VAL A 117 12.83 0.56 -14.75
C VAL A 117 13.93 -0.11 -13.95
N ARG A 118 14.59 -1.11 -14.53
CA ARG A 118 15.86 -1.64 -14.04
C ARG A 118 17.00 -0.88 -14.71
N VAL A 119 17.97 -0.46 -13.91
CA VAL A 119 19.24 0.08 -14.39
C VAL A 119 20.37 -0.83 -13.93
N ASN A 120 21.25 -1.22 -14.84
CA ASN A 120 22.45 -2.00 -14.52
C ASN A 120 23.66 -1.09 -14.67
N PHE A 121 24.57 -1.15 -13.70
CA PHE A 121 25.83 -0.42 -13.74
C PHE A 121 26.91 -1.26 -14.40
N GLU A 122 27.94 -0.58 -14.90
CA GLU A 122 29.17 -1.26 -15.28
C GLU A 122 29.79 -2.01 -14.09
N ALA A 123 30.65 -2.99 -14.38
CA ALA A 123 31.34 -3.75 -13.34
C ALA A 123 32.25 -2.81 -12.53
N ALA A 124 32.20 -2.92 -11.19
CA ALA A 124 33.13 -2.20 -10.32
C ALA A 124 34.56 -2.75 -10.51
N ASP A 125 35.57 -1.88 -10.34
CA ASP A 125 36.95 -2.34 -10.25
C ASP A 125 37.09 -3.31 -9.06
N PRO A 126 37.67 -4.51 -9.24
CA PRO A 126 37.91 -5.47 -8.15
C PRO A 126 38.59 -4.87 -6.91
N ALA A 127 39.36 -3.78 -7.06
CA ALA A 127 40.04 -3.11 -5.96
C ALA A 127 39.11 -2.21 -5.09
N GLU A 128 37.95 -1.79 -5.59
CA GLU A 128 37.02 -0.87 -4.90
C GLU A 128 35.86 -1.59 -4.18
N ALA A 129 35.85 -2.93 -4.19
CA ALA A 129 34.77 -3.79 -3.66
C ALA A 129 34.70 -3.88 -2.12
N ALA A 130 35.16 -2.86 -1.38
CA ALA A 130 35.18 -2.86 0.09
C ALA A 130 33.77 -2.89 0.71
N GLU A 131 32.77 -2.36 0.00
CA GLU A 131 31.35 -2.73 0.14
C GLU A 131 30.88 -3.16 -1.25
N ALA A 132 30.29 -4.36 -1.39
CA ALA A 132 29.82 -4.84 -2.69
C ALA A 132 28.67 -3.95 -3.18
N LEU A 133 29.00 -2.93 -3.97
CA LEU A 133 28.03 -2.05 -4.62
C LEU A 133 27.06 -2.90 -5.46
N PRO A 134 25.76 -2.55 -5.49
CA PRO A 134 24.80 -3.32 -6.26
C PRO A 134 25.14 -3.25 -7.76
N SER A 135 25.01 -4.36 -8.47
CA SER A 135 25.16 -4.40 -9.93
C SER A 135 23.99 -3.73 -10.65
N SER A 136 22.82 -3.66 -10.01
CA SER A 136 21.61 -3.06 -10.55
C SER A 136 20.71 -2.42 -9.49
N LEU A 137 19.83 -1.53 -9.94
CA LEU A 137 18.82 -0.87 -9.14
C LEU A 137 17.45 -0.90 -9.85
N ILE A 138 16.38 -0.85 -9.06
CA ILE A 138 15.03 -0.61 -9.55
C ILE A 138 14.67 0.86 -9.32
N LEU A 139 14.34 1.57 -10.39
CA LEU A 139 13.82 2.92 -10.36
C LEU A 139 12.31 2.89 -10.59
N LYS A 140 11.55 3.45 -9.66
CA LYS A 140 10.09 3.50 -9.73
C LYS A 140 9.60 4.94 -9.71
N ARG A 141 9.08 5.40 -10.84
CA ARG A 141 8.63 6.78 -11.05
C ARG A 141 7.12 6.90 -11.09
N TYR A 142 6.58 7.83 -10.31
CA TYR A 142 5.15 8.10 -10.22
C TYR A 142 4.71 9.17 -11.22
N ARG A 143 3.65 8.85 -11.97
CA ARG A 143 3.22 9.66 -13.12
C ARG A 143 2.63 11.00 -12.69
N ARG A 144 1.70 10.99 -11.74
CA ARG A 144 0.94 12.17 -11.37
C ARG A 144 1.66 13.02 -10.32
N LYS A 145 1.48 14.34 -10.38
CA LYS A 145 2.10 15.27 -9.42
C LYS A 145 1.53 15.10 -8.01
N ASP A 146 0.22 14.88 -7.91
CA ASP A 146 -0.51 14.60 -6.67
C ASP A 146 -0.07 13.29 -5.98
N SER A 147 0.70 12.42 -6.65
CA SER A 147 1.27 11.22 -6.01
C SER A 147 2.23 11.57 -4.86
N THR A 148 2.78 12.80 -4.87
CA THR A 148 3.56 13.36 -3.75
C THR A 148 2.72 13.89 -2.59
N GLN A 149 1.40 13.73 -2.66
CA GLN A 149 0.43 14.07 -1.63
C GLN A 149 -0.40 12.81 -1.29
N ASN A 150 -1.22 12.86 -0.25
CA ASN A 150 -2.05 11.72 0.16
C ASN A 150 -3.16 11.43 -0.88
N ALA A 151 -2.87 10.55 -1.83
CA ALA A 151 -3.81 10.08 -2.82
C ALA A 151 -4.33 8.67 -2.46
N GLY A 152 -5.37 8.59 -1.63
CA GLY A 152 -6.25 7.41 -1.58
C GLY A 152 -5.62 6.08 -1.14
N GLY A 153 -4.56 6.09 -0.33
CA GLY A 153 -4.04 4.87 0.28
C GLY A 153 -2.87 4.20 -0.43
N PHE A 154 -2.52 4.62 -1.66
CA PHE A 154 -1.40 4.09 -2.43
C PHE A 154 -0.54 5.21 -3.01
N GLY A 155 0.78 5.05 -3.03
CA GLY A 155 1.64 5.89 -3.87
C GLY A 155 2.96 6.32 -3.25
N TYR A 156 3.60 7.28 -3.91
CA TYR A 156 4.99 7.70 -3.68
C TYR A 156 5.34 7.95 -2.22
N LEU A 157 4.53 8.72 -1.47
CA LEU A 157 4.82 9.01 -0.06
C LEU A 157 4.83 7.74 0.81
N ARG A 158 3.89 6.82 0.54
CA ARG A 158 3.75 5.59 1.32
C ARG A 158 4.85 4.62 1.03
N GLU A 159 5.25 4.48 -0.22
CA GLU A 159 6.38 3.63 -0.57
C GLU A 159 7.69 4.23 -0.04
N ARG A 160 7.91 5.54 -0.24
CA ARG A 160 9.12 6.26 0.21
C ARG A 160 9.35 6.14 1.72
N TYR A 161 8.32 6.35 2.53
CA TYR A 161 8.47 6.31 4.00
C TYR A 161 8.12 4.96 4.60
N GLY A 162 7.33 4.14 3.90
CA GLY A 162 6.94 2.82 4.33
C GLY A 162 8.05 1.79 4.16
N LEU A 163 8.82 1.82 3.07
CA LEU A 163 9.91 0.87 2.85
C LEU A 163 10.99 0.90 3.95
N PRO A 164 11.51 2.07 4.37
CA PRO A 164 12.41 2.12 5.51
C PRO A 164 11.79 1.52 6.78
N ALA A 165 10.54 1.86 7.08
CA ALA A 165 9.85 1.38 8.28
C ALA A 165 9.60 -0.14 8.24
N LEU A 166 9.21 -0.68 7.09
CA LEU A 166 9.02 -2.11 6.88
C LEU A 166 10.34 -2.88 7.02
N ASN A 167 11.44 -2.34 6.47
CA ASN A 167 12.77 -2.95 6.62
C ASN A 167 13.34 -2.82 8.03
N GLU A 168 13.00 -1.78 8.78
CA GLU A 168 13.37 -1.66 10.20
C GLU A 168 12.60 -2.69 11.05
N GLN A 169 11.32 -2.93 10.74
CA GLN A 169 10.49 -3.93 11.42
C GLN A 169 10.92 -5.36 11.09
N VAL A 170 11.13 -5.65 9.80
CA VAL A 170 11.53 -6.99 9.32
C VAL A 170 12.65 -6.85 8.28
N PRO A 171 13.91 -6.78 8.74
CA PRO A 171 15.06 -6.63 7.85
C PRO A 171 15.12 -7.71 6.77
N GLY A 172 15.29 -7.28 5.52
CA GLY A 172 15.47 -8.17 4.39
C GLY A 172 14.18 -8.74 3.80
N LEU A 173 13.01 -8.49 4.39
CA LEU A 173 11.74 -8.93 3.79
C LEU A 173 11.32 -8.05 2.61
N PHE A 174 11.59 -6.75 2.65
CA PHE A 174 11.28 -5.82 1.56
C PHE A 174 12.54 -5.39 0.81
N PRO A 175 12.45 -4.85 -0.43
CA PRO A 175 13.58 -4.21 -1.09
C PRO A 175 14.18 -3.11 -0.22
N ARG A 176 15.51 -3.01 -0.16
CA ARG A 176 16.17 -1.85 0.46
C ARG A 176 15.81 -0.59 -0.30
N PHE A 177 15.60 0.49 0.46
CA PHE A 177 15.39 1.83 -0.08
C PHE A 177 16.74 2.56 -0.18
N TYR A 178 17.09 3.05 -1.36
CA TYR A 178 18.37 3.73 -1.59
C TYR A 178 18.24 5.24 -1.73
N GLY A 179 17.08 5.74 -2.14
CA GLY A 179 16.86 7.17 -2.25
C GLY A 179 15.56 7.53 -2.95
N ALA A 180 15.21 8.81 -2.88
CA ALA A 180 14.07 9.36 -3.59
C ALA A 180 14.31 10.81 -4.03
N ASP A 181 13.81 11.15 -5.20
CA ASP A 181 13.73 12.52 -5.69
C ASP A 181 12.25 12.92 -5.80
N ALA A 182 11.87 14.00 -5.10
CA ALA A 182 10.48 14.45 -5.02
C ALA A 182 10.02 15.19 -6.28
N GLU A 183 10.92 15.89 -6.97
CA GLU A 183 10.59 16.64 -8.19
C GLU A 183 10.38 15.70 -9.37
N LEU A 184 11.26 14.72 -9.50
CA LEU A 184 11.18 13.62 -10.45
C LEU A 184 10.10 12.61 -10.08
N ARG A 185 9.73 12.54 -8.78
CA ARG A 185 8.80 11.57 -8.19
C ARG A 185 9.26 10.15 -8.41
N VAL A 186 10.55 9.92 -8.20
CA VAL A 186 11.19 8.62 -8.38
C VAL A 186 11.76 8.15 -7.06
N ILE A 187 11.72 6.84 -6.84
CA ILE A 187 12.44 6.15 -5.78
C ILE A 187 13.40 5.13 -6.39
N ALA A 188 14.53 4.91 -5.73
CA ALA A 188 15.51 3.88 -6.07
C ALA A 188 15.49 2.79 -5.02
N LEU A 189 15.37 1.55 -5.48
CA LEU A 189 15.17 0.35 -4.68
C LEU A 189 16.21 -0.72 -5.03
N GLU A 190 16.44 -1.63 -4.09
CA GLU A 190 17.10 -2.91 -4.35
C GLU A 190 16.43 -3.66 -5.48
N ASP A 191 17.25 -4.10 -6.43
CA ASP A 191 16.83 -5.08 -7.41
C ASP A 191 16.92 -6.48 -6.80
N VAL A 192 15.80 -6.91 -6.21
CA VAL A 192 15.71 -8.23 -5.56
C VAL A 192 15.86 -9.40 -6.53
N SER A 193 15.78 -9.14 -7.84
CA SER A 193 16.05 -10.16 -8.86
C SER A 193 17.55 -10.33 -9.16
N ALA A 194 18.37 -9.35 -8.79
CA ALA A 194 19.81 -9.39 -8.96
C ALA A 194 20.45 -10.05 -7.73
N GLY A 195 20.88 -11.31 -7.86
CA GLY A 195 21.70 -11.95 -6.83
C GLY A 195 21.37 -13.41 -6.50
N THR A 196 20.37 -14.04 -7.11
CA THR A 196 20.17 -15.49 -6.95
C THR A 196 21.00 -16.22 -8.01
N ALA A 197 22.07 -16.89 -7.57
CA ALA A 197 23.01 -17.63 -8.41
C ALA A 197 22.36 -18.77 -9.25
N GLU A 198 21.09 -19.11 -9.00
CA GLU A 198 20.41 -20.29 -9.56
C GLU A 198 19.10 -20.00 -10.34
N GLY A 199 18.76 -18.74 -10.64
CA GLY A 199 17.60 -18.44 -11.48
C GLY A 199 16.70 -17.32 -10.96
N GLU A 200 15.75 -16.93 -11.81
CA GLU A 200 14.79 -15.85 -11.54
C GLU A 200 13.93 -16.18 -10.30
N GLN A 201 13.81 -15.23 -9.37
CA GLN A 201 12.78 -15.30 -8.34
C GLN A 201 11.41 -15.38 -9.03
N TYR A 202 10.55 -16.28 -8.57
CA TYR A 202 9.17 -16.37 -9.03
C TYR A 202 8.22 -16.07 -7.88
N SER A 203 7.01 -15.62 -8.22
CA SER A 203 6.02 -15.25 -7.20
C SER A 203 5.33 -16.47 -6.60
N VAL A 204 4.83 -16.33 -5.36
CA VAL A 204 3.88 -17.27 -4.76
C VAL A 204 2.71 -17.49 -5.72
N ALA A 205 2.26 -16.44 -6.41
CA ALA A 205 1.19 -16.57 -7.39
C ALA A 205 1.52 -17.57 -8.50
N HIS A 206 2.71 -17.46 -9.11
CA HIS A 206 3.15 -18.39 -10.15
C HIS A 206 3.17 -19.83 -9.65
N ALA A 207 3.67 -20.06 -8.45
CA ALA A 207 3.72 -21.38 -7.83
C ALA A 207 2.32 -21.96 -7.55
N LEU A 208 1.37 -21.11 -7.12
CA LEU A 208 -0.01 -21.51 -6.85
C LEU A 208 -0.81 -21.82 -8.12
N THR A 209 -0.48 -21.21 -9.25
CA THR A 209 -1.24 -21.37 -10.51
C THR A 209 -0.62 -22.38 -11.47
N GLU A 210 0.72 -22.37 -11.61
CA GLU A 210 1.45 -23.17 -12.61
C GLU A 210 2.28 -24.30 -11.96
N GLY A 211 2.47 -24.28 -10.64
CA GLY A 211 3.28 -25.25 -9.93
C GLY A 211 2.61 -26.61 -9.72
N THR A 212 3.41 -27.61 -9.32
CA THR A 212 2.89 -28.88 -8.81
C THR A 212 2.12 -28.66 -7.50
N LYS A 213 1.31 -29.64 -7.07
CA LYS A 213 0.59 -29.57 -5.80
C LYS A 213 1.55 -29.30 -4.61
N GLU A 214 2.72 -29.91 -4.62
CA GLU A 214 3.73 -29.73 -3.57
C GLU A 214 4.35 -28.33 -3.62
N GLN A 215 4.68 -27.82 -4.81
CA GLN A 215 5.17 -26.45 -4.98
C GLN A 215 4.14 -25.41 -4.53
N ALA A 216 2.87 -25.62 -4.84
CA ALA A 216 1.79 -24.75 -4.38
C ALA A 216 1.64 -24.77 -2.85
N LEU A 217 1.79 -25.94 -2.21
CA LEU A 217 1.79 -26.06 -0.76
C LEU A 217 2.98 -25.33 -0.12
N ASN A 218 4.18 -25.52 -0.65
CA ASN A 218 5.37 -24.84 -0.15
C ASN A 218 5.29 -23.32 -0.36
N ALA A 219 4.74 -22.88 -1.50
CA ALA A 219 4.51 -21.46 -1.79
C ALA A 219 3.60 -20.79 -0.75
N LEU A 220 2.58 -21.52 -0.30
CA LEU A 220 1.70 -21.03 0.76
C LEU A 220 2.42 -20.95 2.10
N ASP A 221 3.29 -21.90 2.42
CA ASP A 221 4.11 -21.86 3.63
C ASP A 221 5.07 -20.64 3.63
N TYR A 222 5.63 -20.27 2.47
CA TYR A 222 6.41 -19.03 2.30
C TYR A 222 5.57 -17.76 2.50
N TYR A 223 4.35 -17.73 1.93
CA TYR A 223 3.41 -16.63 2.15
C TYR A 223 3.08 -16.49 3.64
N VAL A 224 2.70 -17.58 4.31
CA VAL A 224 2.42 -17.61 5.75
C VAL A 224 3.63 -17.14 6.56
N GLY A 225 4.83 -17.59 6.20
CA GLY A 225 6.08 -17.18 6.84
C GLY A 225 6.35 -15.68 6.74
N ALA A 226 6.13 -15.08 5.57
CA ALA A 226 6.30 -13.64 5.35
C ALA A 226 5.36 -12.81 6.25
N TYR A 227 4.07 -13.15 6.28
CA TYR A 227 3.08 -12.46 7.10
C TYR A 227 3.26 -12.74 8.60
N ARG A 228 3.76 -13.92 8.98
CA ARG A 228 4.16 -14.23 10.37
C ARG A 228 5.23 -13.26 10.86
N SER A 229 6.26 -13.00 10.04
CA SER A 229 7.35 -12.09 10.40
C SER A 229 6.84 -10.67 10.66
N LEU A 230 5.94 -10.18 9.80
CA LEU A 230 5.26 -8.88 9.99
C LEU A 230 4.38 -8.86 11.24
N ALA A 231 3.58 -9.90 11.47
CA ALA A 231 2.71 -9.99 12.64
C ALA A 231 3.51 -10.02 13.95
N ARG A 232 4.65 -10.71 13.99
CA ARG A 232 5.55 -10.75 15.15
C ARG A 232 6.20 -9.39 15.45
N ALA A 233 6.50 -8.60 14.42
CA ALA A 233 7.08 -7.27 14.58
C ALA A 233 6.09 -6.28 15.25
N GLY A 234 4.79 -6.44 14.96
CA GLY A 234 3.71 -5.69 15.62
C GLY A 234 3.66 -4.21 15.21
N ILE A 235 3.11 -3.35 16.09
CA ILE A 235 2.88 -1.91 15.78
C ILE A 235 3.44 -0.93 16.83
N MET A 236 4.19 -1.42 17.82
CA MET A 236 4.65 -0.61 18.97
C MET A 236 6.11 -0.15 18.85
N GLY A 237 6.74 -0.34 17.67
CA GLY A 237 8.14 0.01 17.44
C GLY A 237 8.36 1.42 16.93
N GLU A 238 9.58 1.93 17.11
CA GLU A 238 10.04 3.25 16.65
C GLU A 238 9.85 3.45 15.14
N ALA A 239 10.04 2.39 14.33
CA ALA A 239 9.78 2.40 12.89
C ALA A 239 8.38 2.92 12.52
N VAL A 240 7.35 2.49 13.25
CA VAL A 240 5.95 2.83 12.95
C VAL A 240 5.67 4.28 13.31
N GLU A 241 6.17 4.76 14.45
CA GLU A 241 6.02 6.16 14.84
C GLU A 241 6.83 7.10 13.93
N SER A 242 8.03 6.68 13.52
CA SER A 242 8.85 7.40 12.54
C SER A 242 8.16 7.48 11.17
N TYR A 243 7.56 6.38 10.70
CA TYR A 243 6.75 6.37 9.49
C TYR A 243 5.62 7.40 9.55
N ARG A 244 4.85 7.41 10.64
CA ARG A 244 3.74 8.35 10.85
C ARG A 244 4.20 9.79 10.89
N ALA A 245 5.27 10.07 11.61
CA ALA A 245 5.84 11.42 11.71
C ALA A 245 6.34 11.93 10.36
N ASN A 246 7.00 11.08 9.57
CA ASN A 246 7.49 11.42 8.24
C ASN A 246 6.35 11.66 7.25
N LEU A 247 5.30 10.84 7.28
CA LEU A 247 4.09 11.10 6.50
C LEU A 247 3.44 12.43 6.87
N ALA A 248 3.24 12.70 8.17
CA ALA A 248 2.64 13.94 8.64
C ALA A 248 3.45 15.19 8.26
N ARG A 249 4.79 15.07 8.26
CA ARG A 249 5.71 16.14 7.82
C ARG A 249 5.62 16.38 6.31
N ALA A 250 5.51 15.32 5.51
CA ALA A 250 5.45 15.43 4.05
C ALA A 250 4.09 15.94 3.56
N ASP A 251 3.01 15.44 4.15
CA ASP A 251 1.65 15.92 3.92
C ASP A 251 0.82 15.70 5.19
N ARG A 252 0.30 16.79 5.76
CA ARG A 252 -0.54 16.73 6.96
C ARG A 252 -1.80 15.89 6.75
N LYS A 253 -2.33 15.82 5.52
CA LYS A 253 -3.47 14.95 5.18
C LYS A 253 -3.07 13.47 5.15
N ALA A 254 -1.78 13.15 5.04
CA ALA A 254 -1.20 11.80 5.12
C ALA A 254 -0.83 11.36 6.55
N GLN A 255 -1.06 12.19 7.59
CA GLN A 255 -0.59 11.93 8.96
C GLN A 255 -1.09 10.60 9.56
N PHE A 256 -2.16 10.03 9.00
CA PHE A 256 -2.60 8.69 9.34
C PHE A 256 -1.98 7.70 8.35
N PRO A 257 -1.22 6.69 8.85
CA PRO A 257 -0.81 5.58 8.01
C PRO A 257 -2.09 4.99 7.45
N GLY A 258 -2.13 4.76 6.14
CA GLY A 258 -3.43 4.53 5.49
C GLY A 258 -4.07 3.21 5.86
N ALA A 259 -5.07 2.87 5.06
CA ALA A 259 -5.92 1.72 5.25
C ALA A 259 -5.96 0.91 3.96
N ILE A 260 -6.09 -0.41 4.07
CA ILE A 260 -6.14 -1.37 2.95
C ILE A 260 -7.24 -1.02 1.93
N ALA A 261 -8.34 -0.42 2.38
CA ALA A 261 -9.34 0.20 1.52
C ALA A 261 -9.75 1.56 2.11
N SER A 262 -10.20 2.48 1.27
CA SER A 262 -10.97 3.63 1.78
C SER A 262 -12.22 3.07 2.48
N PRO A 263 -12.51 3.42 3.74
CA PRO A 263 -13.74 2.99 4.41
C PRO A 263 -14.98 3.32 3.57
N ALA A 264 -14.96 4.45 2.86
CA ALA A 264 -16.03 4.86 1.96
C ALA A 264 -16.28 3.85 0.83
N LEU A 265 -15.23 3.17 0.33
CA LEU A 265 -15.37 2.14 -0.71
C LEU A 265 -16.09 0.91 -0.16
N ALA A 266 -15.72 0.47 1.04
CA ALA A 266 -16.40 -0.64 1.72
C ALA A 266 -17.85 -0.27 2.09
N GLU A 267 -18.08 0.96 2.54
CA GLU A 267 -19.43 1.48 2.87
C GLU A 267 -20.33 1.54 1.63
N ARG A 268 -19.83 1.95 0.46
CA ARG A 268 -20.61 1.91 -0.79
C ARG A 268 -20.97 0.48 -1.19
N GLY A 269 -20.02 -0.45 -1.10
CA GLY A 269 -20.29 -1.87 -1.32
C GLY A 269 -21.36 -2.41 -0.37
N LEU A 270 -21.29 -2.03 0.91
CA LEU A 270 -22.29 -2.40 1.92
C LEU A 270 -23.68 -1.84 1.57
N LYS A 271 -23.78 -0.55 1.26
CA LYS A 271 -25.04 0.09 0.82
C LYS A 271 -25.64 -0.62 -0.38
N ARG A 272 -24.80 -0.98 -1.38
CA ARG A 272 -25.23 -1.75 -2.56
C ARG A 272 -25.79 -3.12 -2.17
N ILE A 273 -25.15 -3.86 -1.28
CA ILE A 273 -25.65 -5.16 -0.78
C ILE A 273 -27.01 -5.01 -0.08
N TYR A 274 -27.23 -3.91 0.63
CA TYR A 274 -28.47 -3.62 1.34
C TYR A 274 -29.54 -2.93 0.48
N GLY A 275 -29.26 -2.64 -0.80
CA GLY A 275 -30.18 -1.95 -1.70
C GLY A 275 -30.47 -0.51 -1.27
N VAL A 276 -29.51 0.16 -0.64
CA VAL A 276 -29.62 1.57 -0.27
C VAL A 276 -29.23 2.43 -1.47
N ASP A 277 -30.20 3.15 -2.03
CA ASP A 277 -29.97 4.05 -3.16
C ASP A 277 -29.07 5.23 -2.75
N GLU A 278 -28.02 5.49 -3.54
CA GLU A 278 -27.12 6.63 -3.31
C GLU A 278 -27.78 7.99 -3.64
N GLN A 279 -29.00 7.99 -4.18
CA GLN A 279 -29.70 9.20 -4.64
C GLN A 279 -30.29 10.07 -3.51
N GLU A 280 -30.26 9.64 -2.25
CA GLU A 280 -30.86 10.42 -1.15
C GLU A 280 -29.95 11.42 -0.42
N HIS A 281 -28.66 11.55 -0.79
CA HIS A 281 -27.79 12.57 -0.17
C HIS A 281 -27.28 13.59 -1.20
N LEU A 282 -28.17 14.50 -1.60
CA LEU A 282 -27.87 15.79 -2.24
C LEU A 282 -27.34 16.82 -1.21
N GLU A 283 -26.49 16.43 -0.27
CA GLU A 283 -25.96 17.34 0.75
C GLU A 283 -24.81 18.23 0.26
N ASP A 284 -24.36 18.04 -1.00
CA ASP A 284 -23.33 18.88 -1.65
C ASP A 284 -23.91 19.94 -2.61
N ARG A 285 -25.21 20.24 -2.56
CA ARG A 285 -25.77 21.43 -3.23
C ARG A 285 -25.73 22.62 -2.28
N GLU A 286 -24.83 23.58 -2.54
CA GLU A 286 -24.86 24.88 -1.87
C GLU A 286 -26.28 25.48 -1.93
N GLY A 287 -26.87 25.74 -0.75
CA GLY A 287 -28.11 26.51 -0.61
C GLY A 287 -29.40 25.74 -0.27
N PHE A 288 -29.34 24.50 0.23
CA PHE A 288 -30.52 23.82 0.77
C PHE A 288 -30.55 23.87 2.31
N GLU A 289 -31.46 24.66 2.89
CA GLU A 289 -31.77 24.61 4.32
C GLU A 289 -32.78 23.48 4.58
N LEU A 290 -32.38 22.49 5.37
CA LEU A 290 -33.26 21.40 5.83
C LEU A 290 -34.04 21.85 7.08
N PRO A 291 -35.32 21.48 7.21
CA PRO A 291 -36.12 21.74 8.42
C PRO A 291 -35.49 21.12 9.67
N GLU A 292 -35.46 21.87 10.79
CA GLU A 292 -34.80 21.53 12.07
C GLU A 292 -35.27 20.20 12.73
N ASP A 293 -36.34 19.60 12.23
CA ASP A 293 -36.93 18.35 12.75
C ASP A 293 -36.42 17.07 12.07
N LEU A 294 -35.59 17.18 11.02
CA LEU A 294 -34.96 16.05 10.31
C LEU A 294 -33.49 15.77 10.70
N GLU A 295 -32.87 16.62 11.51
CA GLU A 295 -31.40 16.61 11.74
C GLU A 295 -30.84 15.46 12.61
N SER A 296 -31.64 14.51 13.12
CA SER A 296 -31.11 13.55 14.12
C SER A 296 -31.45 12.07 13.95
N ARG A 297 -32.02 11.64 12.82
CA ARG A 297 -32.18 10.22 12.52
C ARG A 297 -31.49 9.90 11.20
N SER A 298 -30.43 9.10 11.27
CA SER A 298 -29.84 8.55 10.05
C SER A 298 -30.93 7.76 9.30
N THR A 299 -31.01 7.98 7.99
CA THR A 299 -31.96 7.33 7.07
C THR A 299 -31.51 5.92 6.67
N LEU A 300 -30.34 5.50 7.16
CA LEU A 300 -29.77 4.20 6.84
C LEU A 300 -30.47 3.09 7.65
N PRO A 301 -30.52 1.84 7.12
CA PRO A 301 -30.91 0.71 7.93
C PRO A 301 -29.98 0.57 9.16
N PRO A 302 -30.48 0.24 10.36
CA PRO A 302 -29.65 0.13 11.57
C PRO A 302 -28.45 -0.81 11.43
N ALA A 303 -28.62 -1.91 10.68
CA ALA A 303 -27.53 -2.84 10.38
C ALA A 303 -26.42 -2.17 9.53
N VAL A 304 -26.78 -1.31 8.58
CA VAL A 304 -25.83 -0.58 7.73
C VAL A 304 -25.07 0.45 8.54
N GLU A 305 -25.71 1.16 9.47
CA GLU A 305 -25.05 2.10 10.38
C GLU A 305 -24.02 1.39 11.27
N GLU A 306 -24.44 0.32 11.94
CA GLU A 306 -23.59 -0.46 12.84
C GLU A 306 -22.41 -1.09 12.10
N LEU A 307 -22.66 -1.71 10.94
CA LEU A 307 -21.58 -2.29 10.12
C LEU A 307 -20.64 -1.21 9.58
N SER A 308 -21.14 -0.04 9.18
CA SER A 308 -20.29 1.07 8.74
C SER A 308 -19.37 1.55 9.87
N PHE A 309 -19.89 1.64 11.10
CA PHE A 309 -19.08 1.94 12.27
C PHE A 309 -17.98 0.88 12.52
N ARG A 310 -18.34 -0.41 12.43
CA ARG A 310 -17.37 -1.52 12.59
C ARG A 310 -16.34 -1.55 11.46
N PHE A 311 -16.73 -1.25 10.22
CA PHE A 311 -15.82 -1.15 9.07
C PHE A 311 -14.74 -0.11 9.34
N ARG A 312 -15.13 1.10 9.77
CA ARG A 312 -14.18 2.16 10.14
C ARG A 312 -13.23 1.71 11.25
N ARG A 313 -13.71 0.95 12.24
CA ARG A 313 -12.88 0.44 13.35
C ARG A 313 -11.76 -0.51 12.88
N VAL A 314 -12.07 -1.44 11.98
CA VAL A 314 -11.07 -2.43 11.51
C VAL A 314 -10.16 -1.87 10.41
N VAL A 315 -10.70 -0.99 9.56
CA VAL A 315 -9.99 -0.36 8.44
C VAL A 315 -9.10 0.79 8.92
N GLN A 316 -9.51 1.50 9.97
CA GLN A 316 -8.79 2.65 10.51
C GLN A 316 -8.60 2.53 12.03
N PRO A 317 -7.59 1.75 12.48
CA PRO A 317 -7.31 1.55 13.91
C PRO A 317 -7.19 2.83 14.75
N PHE A 318 -6.82 3.96 14.13
CA PHE A 318 -6.55 5.23 14.81
C PHE A 318 -7.72 6.23 14.77
N PHE A 319 -8.94 5.78 14.45
CA PHE A 319 -10.10 6.68 14.26
C PHE A 319 -10.66 7.39 15.49
N THR A 320 -10.02 7.28 16.65
CA THR A 320 -10.48 7.98 17.85
C THR A 320 -9.49 9.10 18.18
N LYS A 321 -9.94 10.32 17.84
CA LYS A 321 -9.53 11.68 18.24
C LYS A 321 -8.28 11.78 19.12
N ARG A 322 -7.37 12.69 18.71
CA ARG A 322 -6.17 13.28 19.38
C ARG A 322 -5.52 12.47 20.52
N PRO A 323 -4.20 12.26 20.51
CA PRO A 323 -3.50 11.56 21.59
C PRO A 323 -3.88 12.11 22.98
N PRO A 324 -3.96 11.23 24.00
CA PRO A 324 -3.45 9.86 24.00
C PRO A 324 -4.54 8.77 23.84
N VAL A 325 -4.24 7.76 23.03
CA VAL A 325 -4.91 6.45 23.09
C VAL A 325 -4.57 5.81 24.45
N PRO A 326 -5.52 5.35 25.27
CA PRO A 326 -5.22 4.79 26.59
C PRO A 326 -4.29 3.56 26.51
N GLU A 327 -3.38 3.39 27.46
CA GLU A 327 -2.36 2.30 27.47
C GLU A 327 -2.97 0.89 27.32
N GLN A 328 -4.13 0.63 27.94
CA GLN A 328 -4.87 -0.62 27.80
C GLN A 328 -5.32 -0.90 26.35
N PHE A 329 -5.63 0.14 25.57
CA PHE A 329 -5.93 0.01 24.15
C PHE A 329 -4.65 -0.21 23.32
N LYS A 330 -3.48 0.26 23.76
CA LYS A 330 -2.20 -0.02 23.10
C LYS A 330 -1.79 -1.49 23.27
N LEU A 331 -1.94 -2.04 24.48
CA LEU A 331 -1.57 -3.43 24.80
C LEU A 331 -2.35 -4.48 23.98
N ASN A 332 -3.65 -4.27 23.76
CA ASN A 332 -4.46 -5.19 22.94
C ASN A 332 -4.31 -4.94 21.43
N ARG A 333 -4.13 -3.68 20.98
CA ARG A 333 -3.93 -3.36 19.56
C ARG A 333 -2.64 -3.93 18.98
N GLY A 334 -1.58 -4.04 19.78
CA GLY A 334 -0.32 -4.65 19.35
C GLY A 334 -0.47 -6.09 18.82
N ARG A 335 -1.48 -6.83 19.31
CA ARG A 335 -1.72 -8.25 18.98
C ARG A 335 -2.64 -8.47 17.78
N VAL A 336 -3.40 -7.46 17.37
CA VAL A 336 -4.42 -7.60 16.30
C VAL A 336 -4.19 -6.66 15.12
N TYR A 337 -3.26 -5.72 15.22
CA TYR A 337 -2.84 -4.86 14.12
C TYR A 337 -1.38 -5.15 13.71
N MET A 338 -1.04 -4.78 12.48
CA MET A 338 0.30 -4.89 11.90
C MET A 338 0.56 -3.78 10.88
N LEU A 339 1.83 -3.48 10.63
CA LEU A 339 2.29 -2.72 9.46
C LEU A 339 2.59 -3.70 8.32
N SER A 340 2.06 -3.45 7.13
CA SER A 340 2.44 -4.20 5.91
C SER A 340 2.31 -3.33 4.66
N SER A 341 2.58 -3.91 3.49
CA SER A 341 2.36 -3.31 2.18
C SER A 341 0.90 -2.98 1.87
N GLY A 342 -0.08 -3.56 2.57
CA GLY A 342 -1.50 -3.37 2.30
C GLY A 342 -2.01 -4.06 1.03
N ASP A 343 -1.12 -4.63 0.22
CA ASP A 343 -1.46 -5.50 -0.91
C ASP A 343 -1.06 -6.94 -0.57
N PHE A 344 -2.07 -7.76 -0.35
CA PHE A 344 -1.94 -9.15 0.08
C PHE A 344 -1.81 -10.14 -1.09
N SER A 345 -1.74 -9.63 -2.31
CA SER A 345 -1.64 -10.45 -3.51
C SER A 345 -0.42 -11.37 -3.44
N PRO A 346 -0.57 -12.67 -3.73
CA PRO A 346 0.56 -13.60 -3.81
C PRO A 346 1.50 -13.25 -4.97
N GLN A 347 1.13 -12.33 -5.87
CA GLN A 347 2.02 -11.83 -6.92
C GLN A 347 3.19 -11.02 -6.35
N ASN A 348 2.99 -10.38 -5.19
CA ASN A 348 3.97 -9.50 -4.58
C ASN A 348 4.97 -10.23 -3.66
N VAL A 349 4.76 -11.52 -3.42
CA VAL A 349 5.64 -12.35 -2.57
C VAL A 349 6.50 -13.22 -3.47
N LEU A 350 7.80 -12.97 -3.49
CA LEU A 350 8.79 -13.66 -4.31
C LEU A 350 9.51 -14.73 -3.49
N ILE A 351 9.70 -15.89 -4.11
CA ILE A 351 10.42 -17.04 -3.58
C ILE A 351 11.66 -17.24 -4.46
N GLY A 352 12.82 -17.43 -3.84
CA GLY A 352 14.03 -17.75 -4.58
C GLY A 352 14.09 -19.23 -5.00
N PRO A 353 14.96 -19.56 -5.97
CA PRO A 353 15.09 -20.93 -6.48
C PRO A 353 15.74 -21.89 -5.48
N ALA A 354 16.59 -21.38 -4.58
CA ALA A 354 17.28 -22.18 -3.56
C ALA A 354 16.43 -22.30 -2.27
N GLU A 355 16.54 -23.44 -1.58
CA GLU A 355 15.80 -23.74 -0.35
C GLU A 355 16.03 -22.72 0.78
N GLU A 356 17.20 -22.08 0.80
CA GLU A 356 17.58 -21.06 1.78
C GLU A 356 17.39 -19.62 1.28
N ALA A 357 16.87 -19.43 0.06
CA ALA A 357 16.70 -18.09 -0.48
C ALA A 357 15.65 -17.31 0.33
N PRO A 358 15.93 -16.05 0.70
CA PRO A 358 14.99 -15.26 1.49
C PRO A 358 13.72 -14.97 0.68
N VAL A 359 12.57 -15.13 1.34
CA VAL A 359 11.28 -14.66 0.80
C VAL A 359 11.28 -13.13 0.79
N ARG A 360 10.84 -12.53 -0.33
CA ARG A 360 10.81 -11.07 -0.50
C ARG A 360 9.39 -10.57 -0.80
N ILE A 361 8.97 -9.43 -0.26
CA ILE A 361 7.75 -8.72 -0.64
C ILE A 361 8.14 -7.46 -1.41
N VAL A 362 7.72 -7.32 -2.67
CA VAL A 362 8.24 -6.26 -3.57
C VAL A 362 7.38 -5.01 -3.73
N ASP A 363 6.10 -5.07 -3.35
CA ASP A 363 5.24 -3.89 -3.37
C ASP A 363 5.09 -3.29 -1.98
N ALA A 364 5.33 -1.99 -1.87
CA ALA A 364 5.13 -1.21 -0.65
C ALA A 364 4.34 0.10 -0.93
N GLU A 365 3.75 0.24 -2.14
CA GLU A 365 2.92 1.41 -2.50
C GLU A 365 1.76 1.62 -1.53
N GLY A 366 1.19 0.52 -1.00
CA GLY A 366 0.04 0.53 -0.11
C GLY A 366 0.38 0.55 1.38
N THR A 367 1.64 0.82 1.77
CA THR A 367 2.10 0.63 3.15
C THR A 367 1.13 1.23 4.17
N CYS A 368 0.57 0.40 5.05
CA CYS A 368 -0.54 0.76 5.91
C CYS A 368 -0.55 0.00 7.24
N LEU A 369 -1.24 0.59 8.23
CA LEU A 369 -1.52 -0.07 9.51
C LEU A 369 -2.93 -0.62 9.45
N HIS A 370 -3.08 -1.91 9.67
CA HIS A 370 -4.35 -2.59 9.49
C HIS A 370 -4.51 -3.81 10.38
N HIS A 371 -5.74 -4.30 10.48
CA HIS A 371 -6.06 -5.50 11.23
C HIS A 371 -5.38 -6.73 10.60
N ARG A 372 -4.78 -7.61 11.41
CA ARG A 372 -4.15 -8.86 10.95
C ARG A 372 -5.14 -9.82 10.28
N GLY A 373 -6.44 -9.61 10.50
CA GLY A 373 -7.50 -10.37 9.86
C GLY A 373 -7.58 -10.18 8.34
N PHE A 374 -7.08 -9.09 7.77
CA PHE A 374 -7.15 -8.88 6.33
C PHE A 374 -6.33 -9.88 5.49
N PRO A 375 -5.01 -10.10 5.75
CA PRO A 375 -4.29 -11.16 5.06
C PRO A 375 -4.86 -12.56 5.33
N PHE A 376 -5.41 -12.80 6.53
CA PHE A 376 -6.13 -14.05 6.83
C PHE A 376 -7.34 -14.26 5.91
N VAL A 377 -8.25 -13.27 5.88
CA VAL A 377 -9.47 -13.31 5.07
C VAL A 377 -9.15 -13.43 3.60
N GLU A 378 -8.17 -12.66 3.11
CA GLU A 378 -7.80 -12.67 1.70
C GLU A 378 -7.37 -14.08 1.25
N ALA A 379 -6.52 -14.75 2.04
CA ALA A 379 -6.12 -16.13 1.78
C ALA A 379 -7.30 -17.10 1.89
N MET A 380 -8.21 -16.91 2.86
CA MET A 380 -9.37 -17.80 3.04
C MET A 380 -10.38 -17.70 1.90
N LEU A 381 -10.56 -16.52 1.32
CA LEU A 381 -11.42 -16.32 0.15
C LEU A 381 -10.75 -16.75 -1.17
N GLY A 382 -9.49 -17.20 -1.13
CA GLY A 382 -8.75 -17.66 -2.30
C GLY A 382 -8.12 -16.54 -3.13
N PHE A 383 -7.68 -15.45 -2.49
CA PHE A 383 -7.12 -14.24 -3.11
C PHE A 383 -8.05 -13.56 -4.13
N PRO A 384 -9.30 -13.24 -3.77
CA PRO A 384 -10.28 -12.66 -4.68
C PRO A 384 -9.93 -11.24 -5.15
N SER A 385 -9.02 -10.53 -4.46
CA SER A 385 -8.46 -9.25 -4.93
C SER A 385 -7.44 -9.42 -6.06
N SER A 386 -6.87 -10.61 -6.21
CA SER A 386 -5.81 -10.83 -7.18
C SER A 386 -6.37 -10.91 -8.62
N PRO A 387 -5.61 -10.41 -9.61
CA PRO A 387 -6.00 -10.51 -11.00
C PRO A 387 -6.22 -11.91 -11.55
N GLU A 388 -5.52 -12.90 -11.01
CA GLU A 388 -5.59 -14.29 -11.47
C GLU A 388 -6.69 -15.08 -10.78
N TYR A 389 -7.48 -14.47 -9.88
CA TYR A 389 -8.65 -15.12 -9.32
C TYR A 389 -9.61 -15.58 -10.44
N PRO A 390 -10.11 -16.83 -10.44
CA PRO A 390 -10.14 -17.83 -9.36
C PRO A 390 -9.07 -18.92 -9.44
N ARG A 391 -7.95 -18.70 -10.13
CA ARG A 391 -6.94 -19.75 -10.38
C ARG A 391 -6.22 -20.21 -9.13
N TYR A 392 -6.26 -19.45 -8.04
CA TYR A 392 -5.62 -19.82 -6.78
C TYR A 392 -6.36 -20.96 -6.09
N ARG A 393 -5.68 -22.11 -5.95
CA ARG A 393 -6.18 -23.26 -5.18
C ARG A 393 -5.49 -23.30 -3.83
N VAL A 394 -6.22 -22.97 -2.77
CA VAL A 394 -5.74 -23.04 -1.39
C VAL A 394 -6.39 -24.22 -0.69
N ASP A 395 -5.59 -25.12 -0.12
CA ASP A 395 -6.09 -26.15 0.79
C ASP A 395 -6.44 -25.52 2.14
N ARG A 396 -7.70 -25.09 2.28
CA ARG A 396 -8.18 -24.40 3.48
C ARG A 396 -8.00 -25.23 4.76
N GLN A 397 -8.07 -26.56 4.70
CA GLN A 397 -7.94 -27.40 5.89
C GLN A 397 -6.54 -27.32 6.49
N ARG A 398 -5.52 -27.26 5.63
CA ARG A 398 -4.12 -27.11 6.07
C ARG A 398 -3.70 -25.65 6.25
N ALA A 399 -4.11 -24.77 5.35
CA ALA A 399 -3.71 -23.37 5.31
C ALA A 399 -4.26 -22.55 6.48
N LEU A 400 -5.53 -22.80 6.85
CA LEU A 400 -6.24 -22.00 7.82
C LEU A 400 -5.59 -22.07 9.22
N PRO A 401 -5.31 -23.27 9.79
CA PRO A 401 -4.65 -23.34 11.08
C PRO A 401 -3.26 -22.68 11.07
N ALA A 402 -2.47 -22.89 10.01
CA ALA A 402 -1.11 -22.36 9.91
C ALA A 402 -1.10 -20.83 9.81
N LEU A 403 -1.98 -20.25 9.00
CA LEU A 403 -2.09 -18.80 8.82
C LEU A 403 -2.69 -18.12 10.06
N TYR A 404 -3.71 -18.73 10.67
CA TYR A 404 -4.27 -18.24 11.93
C TYR A 404 -3.20 -18.23 13.03
N SER A 405 -2.50 -19.35 13.22
CA SER A 405 -1.37 -19.47 14.15
C SER A 405 -0.30 -18.42 13.89
N ALA A 406 0.06 -18.21 12.62
CA ALA A 406 1.06 -17.22 12.21
C ALA A 406 0.68 -15.77 12.55
N LEU A 407 -0.61 -15.43 12.46
CA LEU A 407 -1.08 -14.06 12.64
C LEU A 407 -1.51 -13.77 14.09
N PHE A 408 -1.95 -14.78 14.83
CA PHE A 408 -2.58 -14.63 16.15
C PHE A 408 -1.91 -15.44 17.26
N ASP A 409 -0.74 -16.03 17.02
CA ASP A 409 0.08 -16.76 18.00
C ASP A 409 -0.71 -17.86 18.76
N ASP A 410 -1.52 -18.62 18.02
CA ASP A 410 -2.40 -19.68 18.56
C ASP A 410 -3.39 -19.20 19.65
N ALA A 411 -3.68 -17.89 19.72
CA ALA A 411 -4.69 -17.36 20.63
C ALA A 411 -6.04 -18.04 20.35
N PRO A 412 -6.81 -18.41 21.39
CA PRO A 412 -8.16 -18.95 21.19
C PRO A 412 -9.01 -17.99 20.35
N LEU A 413 -9.80 -18.56 19.43
CA LEU A 413 -10.74 -17.76 18.63
C LEU A 413 -11.97 -17.40 19.48
N GLU A 414 -11.81 -16.40 20.32
CA GLU A 414 -12.89 -15.84 21.12
C GLU A 414 -13.91 -15.07 20.25
N ALA A 415 -15.13 -14.89 20.77
CA ALA A 415 -16.24 -14.25 20.06
C ALA A 415 -15.84 -12.90 19.44
N HIS A 416 -15.18 -12.02 20.20
CA HIS A 416 -14.78 -10.71 19.68
C HIS A 416 -13.76 -10.77 18.53
N LEU A 417 -12.80 -11.68 18.59
CA LEU A 417 -11.84 -11.85 17.49
C LEU A 417 -12.53 -12.44 16.26
N ALA A 418 -13.41 -13.42 16.45
CA ALA A 418 -14.20 -13.98 15.36
C ALA A 418 -15.11 -12.94 14.70
N GLU A 419 -15.76 -12.09 15.49
CA GLU A 419 -16.55 -10.96 15.02
C GLU A 419 -15.68 -9.98 14.22
N ASP A 420 -14.49 -9.62 14.68
CA ASP A 420 -13.55 -8.77 13.94
C ASP A 420 -13.09 -9.40 12.62
N LEU A 421 -12.84 -10.71 12.58
CA LEU A 421 -12.53 -11.44 11.36
C LEU A 421 -13.72 -11.49 10.39
N ALA A 422 -14.94 -11.62 10.91
CA ALA A 422 -16.16 -11.54 10.11
C ALA A 422 -16.37 -10.13 9.53
N VAL A 423 -16.07 -9.07 10.29
CA VAL A 423 -16.07 -7.70 9.79
C VAL A 423 -14.99 -7.51 8.71
N CYS A 424 -13.77 -8.03 8.90
CA CYS A 424 -12.73 -8.00 7.86
C CYS A 424 -13.20 -8.69 6.57
N THR A 425 -13.91 -9.83 6.72
CA THR A 425 -14.53 -10.55 5.59
C THR A 425 -15.56 -9.70 4.86
N ALA A 426 -16.48 -9.10 5.60
CA ALA A 426 -17.50 -8.22 5.04
C ALA A 426 -16.87 -7.02 4.32
N VAL A 427 -15.85 -6.38 4.91
CA VAL A 427 -15.09 -5.28 4.28
C VAL A 427 -14.49 -5.73 2.95
N THR A 428 -13.75 -6.84 2.93
CA THR A 428 -13.12 -7.35 1.70
C THR A 428 -14.17 -7.62 0.61
N VAL A 429 -15.27 -8.28 0.95
CA VAL A 429 -16.35 -8.58 -0.01
C VAL A 429 -17.01 -7.29 -0.51
N CYS A 430 -17.35 -6.35 0.36
CA CYS A 430 -17.98 -5.09 -0.03
C CYS A 430 -17.07 -4.26 -0.95
N VAL A 431 -15.76 -4.21 -0.65
CA VAL A 431 -14.78 -3.54 -1.51
C VAL A 431 -14.75 -4.18 -2.90
N LEU A 432 -14.74 -5.51 -2.99
CA LEU A 432 -14.73 -6.21 -4.26
C LEU A 432 -16.04 -6.07 -5.03
N VAL A 433 -17.19 -6.07 -4.35
CA VAL A 433 -18.50 -5.75 -4.93
C VAL A 433 -18.44 -4.40 -5.62
N GLU A 434 -17.96 -3.38 -4.92
CA GLU A 434 -17.87 -2.04 -5.46
C GLU A 434 -16.88 -1.95 -6.63
N LEU A 435 -15.67 -2.53 -6.49
CA LEU A 435 -14.65 -2.51 -7.54
C LEU A 435 -15.03 -3.31 -8.80
N TYR A 436 -15.70 -4.46 -8.63
CA TYR A 436 -15.96 -5.37 -9.74
C TYR A 436 -17.31 -5.15 -10.41
N SER A 437 -18.27 -4.49 -9.75
CA SER A 437 -19.63 -4.26 -10.24
C SER A 437 -19.68 -3.68 -11.66
N ALA A 438 -18.79 -2.74 -11.99
CA ALA A 438 -18.71 -2.09 -13.28
C ALA A 438 -17.64 -2.68 -14.22
N SER A 439 -17.10 -3.86 -13.90
CA SER A 439 -15.98 -4.47 -14.63
C SER A 439 -16.36 -5.84 -15.21
N PRO A 440 -15.56 -6.39 -16.13
CA PRO A 440 -15.73 -7.78 -16.59
C PRO A 440 -15.72 -8.82 -15.45
N ARG A 441 -15.20 -8.46 -14.27
CA ARG A 441 -15.19 -9.32 -13.08
C ARG A 441 -16.52 -9.35 -12.33
N ALA A 442 -17.54 -8.60 -12.74
CA ALA A 442 -18.87 -8.67 -12.14
C ALA A 442 -19.41 -10.12 -12.10
N ALA A 443 -19.06 -10.95 -13.10
CA ALA A 443 -19.42 -12.37 -13.15
C ALA A 443 -18.87 -13.20 -11.96
N LEU A 444 -17.86 -12.71 -11.24
CA LEU A 444 -17.26 -13.37 -10.08
C LEU A 444 -17.99 -13.01 -8.77
N LEU A 445 -18.81 -11.95 -8.75
CA LEU A 445 -19.44 -11.45 -7.54
C LEU A 445 -20.36 -12.46 -6.82
N PRO A 446 -21.19 -13.27 -7.51
CA PRO A 446 -21.98 -14.28 -6.83
C PRO A 446 -21.13 -15.29 -6.06
N MET A 447 -19.98 -15.67 -6.61
CA MET A 447 -19.03 -16.56 -5.94
C MET A 447 -18.37 -15.86 -4.74
N ILE A 448 -17.82 -14.66 -4.93
CA ILE A 448 -17.13 -13.90 -3.88
C ILE A 448 -18.06 -13.66 -2.68
N ARG A 449 -19.31 -13.26 -2.94
CA ARG A 449 -20.31 -13.03 -1.91
C ARG A 449 -20.65 -14.31 -1.13
N ARG A 450 -20.88 -15.42 -1.84
CA ARG A 450 -21.16 -16.73 -1.21
C ARG A 450 -19.99 -17.21 -0.35
N GLU A 451 -18.76 -17.16 -0.86
CA GLU A 451 -17.56 -17.55 -0.09
C GLU A 451 -17.37 -16.66 1.15
N GLY A 452 -17.63 -15.35 1.01
CA GLY A 452 -17.65 -14.40 2.10
C GLY A 452 -18.67 -14.75 3.19
N ALA A 453 -19.93 -15.00 2.80
CA ALA A 453 -20.99 -15.40 3.71
C ALA A 453 -20.66 -16.70 4.45
N GLN A 454 -20.12 -17.70 3.74
CA GLN A 454 -19.72 -18.98 4.33
C GLN A 454 -18.59 -18.79 5.37
N LEU A 455 -17.58 -17.98 5.06
CA LEU A 455 -16.50 -17.68 5.99
C LEU A 455 -17.02 -16.96 7.25
N MET A 456 -17.89 -15.96 7.09
CA MET A 456 -18.49 -15.26 8.22
C MET A 456 -19.28 -16.22 9.13
N ARG A 457 -20.15 -17.07 8.57
CA ARG A 457 -20.91 -18.06 9.35
C ARG A 457 -19.99 -19.03 10.10
N LEU A 458 -18.93 -19.51 9.45
CA LEU A 458 -17.96 -20.41 10.07
C LEU A 458 -17.27 -19.76 11.28
N LEU A 459 -16.83 -18.51 11.15
CA LEU A 459 -16.17 -17.76 12.23
C LEU A 459 -17.11 -17.57 13.44
N LEU A 460 -18.36 -17.16 13.18
CA LEU A 460 -19.37 -16.99 14.24
C LEU A 460 -19.71 -18.33 14.91
N GLN A 461 -19.83 -19.41 14.13
CA GLN A 461 -20.13 -20.74 14.65
C GLN A 461 -19.01 -21.30 15.53
N ILE A 462 -17.74 -21.21 15.10
CA ILE A 462 -16.60 -21.73 15.87
C ILE A 462 -16.47 -21.03 17.22
N SER A 463 -16.70 -19.72 17.25
CA SER A 463 -16.62 -18.92 18.47
C SER A 463 -17.88 -18.94 19.35
N GLY A 464 -19.00 -19.46 18.83
CA GLY A 464 -20.30 -19.42 19.50
C GLY A 464 -20.94 -18.03 19.57
N SER A 465 -20.48 -17.07 18.77
CA SER A 465 -21.02 -15.70 18.74
C SER A 465 -22.50 -15.70 18.32
N GLN A 466 -23.29 -14.83 18.95
CA GLN A 466 -24.71 -14.61 18.70
C GLN A 466 -24.97 -13.23 18.07
N ASP A 467 -23.97 -12.64 17.41
CA ASP A 467 -24.09 -11.32 16.79
C ASP A 467 -25.08 -11.36 15.60
N ALA A 468 -26.29 -10.88 15.86
CA ALA A 468 -27.38 -10.89 14.89
C ALA A 468 -27.10 -10.00 13.66
N THR A 469 -26.35 -8.91 13.83
CA THR A 469 -26.02 -7.98 12.73
C THR A 469 -25.05 -8.64 11.75
N LEU A 470 -24.04 -9.35 12.24
CA LEU A 470 -23.11 -10.10 11.39
C LEU A 470 -23.76 -11.33 10.76
N ALA A 471 -24.68 -11.99 11.48
CA ALA A 471 -25.48 -13.08 10.91
C ALA A 471 -26.37 -12.58 9.75
N GLU A 472 -27.11 -11.47 9.96
CA GLU A 472 -27.90 -10.81 8.92
C GLU A 472 -27.02 -10.41 7.72
N CYS A 473 -25.84 -9.82 7.97
CA CYS A 473 -24.90 -9.45 6.92
C CYS A 473 -24.51 -10.67 6.06
N ALA A 474 -24.21 -11.80 6.69
CA ALA A 474 -23.90 -13.04 5.97
C ALA A 474 -25.10 -13.55 5.14
N GLU A 475 -26.33 -13.42 5.64
CA GLU A 475 -27.55 -13.74 4.87
C GLU A 475 -27.74 -12.83 3.67
N ARG A 476 -27.52 -11.52 3.82
CA ARG A 476 -27.58 -10.54 2.73
C ARG A 476 -26.52 -10.80 1.67
N LEU A 477 -25.30 -11.16 2.07
CA LEU A 477 -24.25 -11.54 1.13
C LEU A 477 -24.65 -12.75 0.29
N ASP A 478 -25.25 -13.78 0.90
CA ASP A 478 -25.65 -15.02 0.23
C ASP A 478 -26.98 -14.94 -0.52
N SER A 479 -27.71 -13.82 -0.38
CA SER A 479 -28.99 -13.63 -1.04
C SER A 479 -28.79 -13.51 -2.56
N PRO A 480 -29.58 -14.22 -3.38
CA PRO A 480 -29.54 -14.08 -4.84
C PRO A 480 -29.90 -12.64 -5.24
N GLU A 481 -29.18 -12.10 -6.23
CA GLU A 481 -29.48 -10.80 -6.85
C GLU A 481 -30.74 -10.85 -7.72
#